data_AF-A0A3M4M9B2-F1
#
_entry.id   AF-A0A3M4M9B2-F1
#
_cell.length_a   1.000
_cell.length_b   1.000
_cell.length_c   1.000
_cell.angle_alpha   90.00
_cell.angle_beta   90.00
_cell.angle_gamma   90.00
#
_symmetry.space_group_name_H-M   'P 1'
#
loop_
_entity.id
_entity.type
_entity.pdbx_description
1 polymer ?
#
loop_
_entity_poly.entity_id
_entity_poly.type
_entity_poly.pdbx_seq_one_letter_code
_entity_poly.pdbx_strand_id
1 'polypeptide(L)' 'MSTLSPDQHDRYLEVLDAAKSLFGGDLDAALHWLSCPLKAFGGKAPAAMVTTRLETDQVIEFIRRLEHGIVA' A
#
# COMPACT_ATOMS: atom_id res chain seq x y z
N MET A 1 17.30 14.61 3.52
CA MET A 1 16.03 14.29 2.85
C MET A 1 16.26 12.99 2.09
N SER A 2 15.74 11.88 2.60
CA SER A 2 15.94 10.57 1.96
C SER A 2 15.13 10.53 0.67
N THR A 3 15.74 10.88 -0.46
CA THR A 3 15.17 10.63 -1.78
C THR A 3 14.98 9.12 -1.90
N LEU A 4 13.73 8.68 -2.05
CA LEU A 4 13.42 7.29 -2.39
C LEU A 4 14.17 6.95 -3.69
N SER A 5 14.77 5.76 -3.77
CA SER A 5 15.32 5.25 -5.04
C SER A 5 14.22 5.27 -6.10
N PRO A 6 14.51 5.47 -7.40
CA PRO A 6 13.50 5.38 -8.46
C PRO A 6 12.62 4.13 -8.32
N ASP A 7 13.21 2.97 -8.03
CA ASP A 7 12.47 1.72 -7.82
C ASP A 7 11.48 1.77 -6.64
N GLN A 8 11.81 2.49 -5.58
CA GLN A 8 10.93 2.67 -4.43
C GLN A 8 9.82 3.68 -4.74
N HIS A 9 10.12 4.70 -5.54
CA HIS A 9 9.13 5.67 -6.00
C HIS A 9 8.07 4.99 -6.90
N ASP A 10 8.49 4.18 -7.87
CA ASP A 10 7.60 3.41 -8.73
C ASP A 10 6.70 2.46 -7.92
N ARG A 11 7.28 1.72 -6.96
CA ARG A 11 6.50 0.83 -6.06
C ARG A 11 5.52 1.59 -5.19
N TYR A 12 5.90 2.77 -4.72
CA TYR A 12 4.99 3.62 -3.96
C TYR A 12 3.79 4.08 -4.79
N LEU A 13 4.03 4.46 -6.05
CA LEU A 13 2.95 4.83 -6.96
C LEU A 13 2.04 3.64 -7.28
N GLU A 14 2.60 2.43 -7.47
CA GLU A 14 1.82 1.21 -7.67
C GLU A 14 0.88 0.92 -6.49
N VAL A 15 1.41 1.02 -5.27
CA VAL A 15 0.63 0.82 -4.04
C VAL A 15 -0.41 1.93 -3.83
N LEU A 16 -0.08 3.18 -4.18
CA LEU A 16 -1.02 4.29 -4.12
C LEU A 16 -2.17 4.13 -5.12
N ASP A 17 -1.90 3.67 -6.33
CA ASP A 17 -2.94 3.45 -7.33
C ASP A 17 -3.90 2.32 -6.92
N ALA A 18 -3.35 1.23 -6.37
CA ALA A 18 -4.16 0.15 -5.80
C ALA A 18 -5.00 0.64 -4.62
N ALA A 19 -4.42 1.41 -3.70
CA ALA A 19 -5.15 1.96 -2.56
C ALA A 19 -6.26 2.93 -3.00
N LYS A 20 -6.00 3.78 -4.00
CA LYS A 20 -7.05 4.63 -4.58
C LYS A 20 -8.20 3.81 -5.15
N SER A 21 -7.90 2.71 -5.85
CA SER A 21 -8.94 1.81 -6.39
C SER A 21 -9.81 1.22 -5.27
N LEU A 22 -9.20 0.78 -4.17
CA LEU A 22 -9.90 0.29 -2.97
C LEU A 22 -10.87 1.32 -2.37
N PHE A 23 -10.48 2.60 -2.33
CA PHE A 23 -11.31 3.68 -1.80
C PHE A 23 -12.16 4.39 -2.87
N GLY A 24 -12.36 3.78 -4.04
CA GLY A 24 -13.23 4.33 -5.08
C GLY A 24 -12.73 5.65 -5.69
N GLY A 25 -11.41 5.86 -5.69
CA GLY A 25 -10.75 7.07 -6.19
C GLY A 25 -10.51 8.16 -5.14
N ASP A 26 -10.92 7.95 -3.89
CA ASP A 26 -10.67 8.91 -2.81
C ASP A 26 -9.18 8.93 -2.42
N LEU A 27 -8.49 9.99 -2.84
CA LEU A 27 -7.05 10.14 -2.63
C LEU A 27 -6.71 10.38 -1.16
N ASP A 28 -7.54 11.11 -0.41
CA ASP A 28 -7.26 11.43 0.98
C ASP A 28 -7.38 10.18 1.85
N ALA A 29 -8.44 9.39 1.64
CA ALA A 29 -8.62 8.09 2.28
C ALA A 29 -7.49 7.11 1.93
N ALA A 30 -7.06 7.06 0.66
CA ALA A 30 -5.93 6.24 0.24
C ALA A 30 -4.63 6.66 0.95
N LEU A 31 -4.28 7.95 0.95
CA LEU A 31 -3.06 8.45 1.61
C LEU A 31 -3.09 8.23 3.12
N HIS A 32 -4.25 8.42 3.74
CA HIS A 32 -4.46 8.13 5.17
C HIS A 32 -4.19 6.64 5.44
N TRP A 33 -4.81 5.76 4.65
CA TRP A 33 -4.64 4.31 4.81
C TRP A 33 -3.18 3.87 4.60
N LEU A 34 -2.48 4.43 3.61
CA LEU A 34 -1.06 4.16 3.36
C LEU A 34 -0.15 4.53 4.53
N SER A 35 -0.56 5.51 5.33
CA SER A 35 0.18 5.99 6.50
C SER A 35 -0.21 5.24 7.79
N CYS A 36 -1.32 4.49 7.79
CA CYS A 36 -1.78 3.75 8.95
C CYS A 36 -1.01 2.44 9.13
N PRO A 37 -0.42 2.18 10.31
CA PRO A 37 0.20 0.90 10.60
C PRO A 37 -0.84 -0.22 10.67
N LEU A 38 -0.61 -1.31 9.95
CA LEU A 38 -1.51 -2.45 9.90
C LEU A 38 -0.89 -3.67 10.59
N LYS A 39 -1.68 -4.34 11.44
CA LYS A 39 -1.27 -5.58 12.12
C LYS A 39 -0.91 -6.68 11.11
N ALA A 40 -1.58 -6.70 9.96
CA ALA A 40 -1.30 -7.62 8.86
C ALA A 40 0.15 -7.52 8.33
N PHE A 41 0.78 -6.35 8.44
CA PHE A 41 2.16 -6.10 8.01
C PHE A 41 3.12 -6.00 9.20
N GLY A 42 2.81 -6.66 10.32
CA GLY A 42 3.64 -6.62 11.53
C GLY A 42 3.69 -5.24 12.19
N GLY A 43 2.66 -4.41 12.00
CA GLY A 43 2.60 -3.05 12.53
C GLY A 43 3.28 -2.00 11.65
N LYS A 44 3.74 -2.36 10.45
CA LYS A 44 4.22 -1.41 9.45
C LYS A 44 3.06 -0.79 8.69
N ALA A 45 3.25 0.46 8.25
CA ALA A 45 2.35 1.12 7.33
C ALA A 45 2.55 0.61 5.90
N PRO A 46 1.52 0.55 5.04
CA PRO A 46 1.65 0.17 3.64
C PRO A 46 2.73 0.97 2.89
N ALA A 47 2.85 2.28 3.18
CA ALA A 47 3.89 3.13 2.61
C ALA A 47 5.32 2.70 2.98
N ALA A 48 5.52 2.01 4.12
CA ALA A 48 6.83 1.52 4.53
C ALA A 48 7.20 0.18 3.87
N MET A 49 6.21 -0.52 3.30
CA MET A 49 6.38 -1.82 2.63
C MET A 49 6.90 -1.69 1.20
N VAL A 50 7.05 -0.47 0.67
CA VAL A 50 7.61 -0.22 -0.67
C VAL A 50 9.13 -0.42 -0.73
N THR A 51 9.75 -0.72 0.42
CA THR A 51 11.20 -0.90 0.56
C THR A 51 11.71 -2.03 -0.31
N THR A 52 10.98 -3.15 -0.37
CA THR A 52 11.33 -4.32 -1.18
C THR A 52 10.16 -4.71 -2.07
N ARG A 53 10.44 -5.32 -3.23
CA ARG A 53 9.39 -5.80 -4.14
C ARG A 53 8.48 -6.82 -3.46
N LEU A 54 9.04 -7.70 -2.63
CA LEU A 54 8.29 -8.69 -1.88
C LEU A 54 7.31 -8.05 -0.88
N GLU A 55 7.76 -7.03 -0.13
CA GLU A 55 6.86 -6.30 0.77
C GLU A 55 5.79 -5.52 0.00
N THR A 56 6.12 -4.98 -1.17
CA THR A 56 5.16 -4.26 -2.04
C THR A 56 4.06 -5.21 -2.53
N ASP A 57 4.43 -6.37 -3.07
CA ASP A 57 3.49 -7.40 -3.54
C ASP A 57 2.54 -7.86 -2.43
N GLN A 58 3.02 -7.97 -1.17
CA GLN A 58 2.15 -8.27 -0.03
C GLN A 58 1.07 -7.21 0.22
N VAL A 59 1.40 -5.93 0.03
CA VAL A 59 0.41 -4.84 0.17
C VAL A 59 -0.62 -4.92 -0.96
N ILE A 60 -0.17 -5.11 -2.20
CA ILE A 60 -1.05 -5.22 -3.36
C ILE A 60 -1.99 -6.42 -3.21
N GLU A 61 -1.48 -7.59 -2.83
CA GLU A 61 -2.28 -8.80 -2.57
C GLU A 61 -3.31 -8.56 -1.44
N PHE A 62 -2.92 -7.84 -0.38
CA PHE A 62 -3.84 -7.48 0.70
C PHE A 62 -4.96 -6.55 0.22
N ILE A 63 -4.64 -5.55 -0.61
CA ILE A 63 -5.64 -4.66 -1.22
C ILE A 63 -6.62 -5.46 -2.08
N ARG A 64 -6.12 -6.32 -2.98
CA ARG A 64 -6.98 -7.18 -3.80
C ARG A 64 -7.93 -8.02 -2.96
N ARG A 65 -7.46 -8.56 -1.81
CA ARG A 65 -8.31 -9.32 -0.90
C ARG A 65 -9.41 -8.46 -0.27
N LEU A 66 -9.11 -7.20 0.06
CA LEU A 66 -10.11 -6.24 0.55
C LEU A 66 -11.14 -5.88 -0.52
N GLU A 67 -10.70 -5.63 -1.76
CA GLU A 67 -11.59 -5.31 -2.90
C GLU A 67 -12.56 -6.46 -3.22
N HIS A 68 -12.06 -7.69 -3.20
CA HIS A 68 -12.88 -8.87 -3.44
C HIS A 68 -13.72 -9.30 -2.22
N GLY A 69 -13.61 -8.60 -1.09
CA GLY A 69 -14.39 -8.89 0.12
C GLY A 69 -14.05 -10.24 0.78
N ILE A 70 -12.84 -10.78 0.56
CA ILE A 70 -12.42 -12.01 1.23
C ILE A 70 -12.00 -11.66 2.66
N VAL A 71 -13.01 -11.54 3.53
CA VAL A 71 -12.86 -11.72 4.97
C VAL A 71 -12.60 -13.21 5.18
N ALA A 72 -11.33 -13.59 5.30
CA ALA A 72 -10.95 -14.92 5.77
C ALA A 72 -11.05 -14.98 7.29
#